data_AF-A0A968N829-F1
#
_entry.id   AF-A0A968N829-F1
#
_cell.length_a   1.000
_cell.length_b   1.000
_cell.length_c   1.000
_cell.angle_alpha   90.00
_cell.angle_beta   90.00
_cell.angle_gamma   90.00
#
_symmetry.space_group_name_H-M   'P 1'
#
loop_
_entity.id
_entity.type
_entity.pdbx_description
1 polymer ?
#
loop_
_entity_poly.entity_id
_entity_poly.type
_entity_poly.pdbx_seq_one_letter_code
_entity_poly.pdbx_strand_id
1 'polypeptide(L)' 'MSTSLSIESLPAFRRPTAFGGMGRDPLWQIEDSQISGDLEAVQDSATHVSVMPRVTMLLEKYETALANTRNDWQKVG' A
#
# COMPACT_ATOMS: atom_id res chain seq x y z
N MET A 1 -22.18 1.25 -22.96
CA MET A 1 -22.74 0.37 -21.90
C MET A 1 -21.69 0.23 -20.82
N SER A 2 -21.99 0.61 -19.59
CA SER A 2 -21.09 0.40 -18.43
C SER A 2 -21.45 -0.94 -17.82
N THR A 3 -20.56 -1.92 -17.87
CA THR A 3 -20.77 -3.22 -17.24
C THR A 3 -20.24 -3.17 -15.82
N SER A 4 -21.07 -2.68 -14.89
CA SER A 4 -20.80 -2.94 -13.47
C SER A 4 -20.96 -4.44 -13.22
N LEU A 5 -19.89 -5.09 -12.79
CA LEU A 5 -19.95 -6.47 -12.29
C LEU A 5 -21.05 -6.57 -11.22
N SER A 6 -21.89 -7.60 -11.30
CA SER A 6 -22.90 -7.84 -10.26
C SER A 6 -22.19 -8.22 -8.95
N ILE A 7 -22.78 -7.90 -7.80
CA ILE A 7 -22.16 -8.15 -6.48
C ILE A 7 -21.84 -9.64 -6.30
N GLU A 8 -22.65 -10.52 -6.88
CA GLU A 8 -22.49 -11.97 -6.86
C GLU A 8 -21.24 -12.42 -7.63
N SER A 9 -20.83 -11.65 -8.64
CA SER A 9 -19.64 -11.92 -9.46
C SER A 9 -18.33 -11.44 -8.82
N LEU A 10 -18.40 -10.68 -7.71
CA LEU A 10 -17.21 -10.26 -6.99
C LEU A 10 -16.60 -11.42 -6.18
N PRO A 11 -15.27 -11.60 -6.22
CA PRO A 11 -14.56 -12.49 -5.29
C PRO A 11 -14.88 -12.14 -3.84
N ALA A 12 -14.87 -13.13 -2.95
CA ALA A 12 -15.27 -12.95 -1.54
C ALA A 12 -14.49 -11.83 -0.82
N PHE A 13 -13.21 -11.62 -1.14
CA PHE A 13 -12.37 -10.57 -0.56
C PHE A 13 -12.66 -9.16 -1.13
N ARG A 14 -13.32 -9.05 -2.29
CA ARG A 14 -13.76 -7.76 -2.87
C ARG A 14 -15.23 -7.46 -2.59
N ARG A 15 -15.96 -8.38 -1.96
CA ARG A 15 -17.38 -8.24 -1.70
C ARG A 15 -17.61 -7.51 -0.37
N PRO A 16 -18.62 -6.62 -0.26
CA PRO A 16 -18.97 -6.01 1.02
C PRO A 16 -19.46 -7.04 2.04
N THR A 17 -19.30 -6.74 3.33
CA THR A 17 -19.72 -7.62 4.45
C THR A 17 -21.20 -7.99 4.38
N ALA A 18 -22.06 -7.07 3.96
CA ALA A 18 -23.51 -7.28 3.81
C ALA A 18 -23.87 -8.40 2.80
N PHE A 19 -22.94 -8.81 1.94
CA PHE A 19 -23.15 -9.86 0.94
C PHE A 19 -22.23 -11.08 1.17
N GLY A 20 -21.72 -11.25 2.39
CA GLY A 20 -20.86 -12.39 2.76
C GLY A 20 -19.40 -12.25 2.33
N GLY A 21 -18.92 -11.04 2.06
CA GLY A 21 -17.51 -10.78 1.80
C GLY A 21 -16.69 -10.48 3.06
N MET A 22 -15.37 -10.39 2.88
CA MET A 22 -14.42 -10.24 4.01
C MET A 22 -14.37 -8.81 4.61
N GLY A 23 -15.14 -7.87 4.07
CA GLY A 23 -15.12 -6.47 4.52
C GLY A 23 -14.04 -5.65 3.81
N ARG A 24 -13.57 -4.56 4.44
CA ARG A 24 -12.50 -3.72 3.89
C ARG A 24 -11.15 -4.40 4.11
N ASP A 25 -10.27 -4.29 3.12
CA ASP A 25 -8.87 -4.67 3.28
C ASP A 25 -8.26 -3.89 4.47
N PRO A 26 -7.38 -4.52 5.27
CA PRO A 26 -6.70 -3.83 6.35
C PRO A 26 -5.84 -2.70 5.77
N LEU A 27 -5.91 -1.52 6.38
CA LEU A 27 -5.03 -0.42 6.03
C LEU A 27 -3.75 -0.54 6.86
N TRP A 28 -2.65 -0.12 6.27
CA TRP A 28 -1.36 -0.01 6.93
C TRP A 28 -0.89 1.43 6.82
N GLN A 29 -0.29 1.95 7.87
CA GLN A 29 0.33 3.27 7.91
C GLN A 29 1.81 3.16 8.25
N ILE A 30 2.57 4.14 7.79
CA ILE A 30 3.96 4.37 8.17
C ILE A 30 4.16 5.88 8.29
N GLU A 31 4.94 6.30 9.28
CA GLU A 31 5.33 7.70 9.44
C GLU A 31 6.44 8.06 8.45
N ASP A 32 6.44 9.28 7.89
CA ASP A 32 7.47 9.68 6.91
C ASP A 32 8.88 9.53 7.49
N SER A 33 9.03 9.84 8.78
CA SER A 33 10.31 9.76 9.51
C SER A 33 10.92 8.35 9.51
N GLN A 34 10.12 7.31 9.27
CA GLN A 34 10.57 5.93 9.16
C GLN A 34 11.05 5.58 7.74
N ILE A 35 10.66 6.36 6.73
CA ILE A 35 11.19 6.26 5.37
C ILE A 35 12.50 7.06 5.27
N SER A 36 13.58 6.44 5.74
CA SER A 36 14.88 7.08 5.87
C SER A 36 16.01 6.25 5.22
N GLY A 37 17.25 6.77 5.29
CA GLY A 37 18.43 6.08 4.75
C GLY A 37 18.45 6.04 3.23
N ASP A 38 18.40 4.83 2.66
CA ASP A 38 18.40 4.60 1.21
C ASP A 38 17.07 5.00 0.54
N LEU A 39 16.01 5.23 1.33
CA LEU A 39 14.69 5.61 0.84
C LEU A 39 14.37 7.09 1.12
N GLU A 40 13.41 7.60 0.37
CA GLU A 40 12.75 8.88 0.60
C GLU A 40 11.26 8.78 0.29
N ALA A 41 10.45 9.53 1.04
CA ALA A 41 9.03 9.70 0.78
C ALA A 41 8.83 11.02 -0.01
N VAL A 42 8.40 10.92 -1.25
CA VAL A 42 8.17 12.06 -2.15
C VAL A 42 6.68 12.27 -2.31
N GLN A 43 6.17 13.40 -1.82
CA GLN A 43 4.79 13.79 -2.05
C GLN A 43 4.65 14.38 -3.47
N ASP A 44 3.99 13.66 -4.37
CA ASP A 44 3.75 14.09 -5.74
C ASP A 44 2.38 14.75 -5.94
N SER A 45 1.46 14.61 -4.97
CA SER A 45 0.18 15.35 -4.93
C SER A 45 -0.35 15.48 -3.50
N ALA A 46 -1.45 16.23 -3.33
CA ALA A 46 -2.08 16.45 -2.03
C ALA A 46 -2.45 15.15 -1.28
N THR A 47 -2.65 14.03 -2.00
CA THR A 47 -3.11 12.77 -1.42
C THR A 47 -2.25 11.57 -1.80
N HIS A 48 -1.10 11.77 -2.46
CA HIS A 48 -0.26 10.69 -2.94
C HIS A 48 1.21 10.94 -2.61
N VAL A 49 1.86 9.88 -2.13
CA VAL A 49 3.25 9.84 -1.74
C VAL A 49 3.87 8.60 -2.38
N SER A 50 5.02 8.81 -3.03
CA SER A 50 5.84 7.76 -3.61
C SER A 50 7.01 7.48 -2.68
N VAL A 51 7.22 6.21 -2.28
CA VAL A 51 8.47 5.78 -1.63
C VAL A 51 9.46 5.46 -2.73
N MET A 52 10.60 6.15 -2.75
CA MET A 52 11.57 6.10 -3.83
C MET A 52 12.99 5.86 -3.29
N PRO A 53 13.90 5.32 -4.12
CA PRO A 53 15.31 5.29 -3.77
C PRO A 53 15.89 6.71 -3.80
N ARG A 54 16.59 7.10 -2.74
CA ARG A 54 17.17 8.46 -2.59
C ARG A 54 18.33 8.73 -3.56
N VAL A 55 18.97 7.67 -4.04
CA VAL A 55 20.08 7.70 -5.01
C VAL A 55 19.94 6.57 -6.00
N THR A 56 20.58 6.66 -7.16
CA THR A 56 20.66 5.54 -8.09
C THR A 56 21.27 4.31 -7.40
N MET A 57 20.55 3.19 -7.41
CA MET A 57 20.97 1.94 -6.80
C MET A 57 20.46 0.73 -7.59
N LEU A 58 21.02 -0.44 -7.30
CA LEU A 58 20.52 -1.71 -7.84
C LEU A 58 19.12 -2.02 -7.32
N LEU A 59 18.31 -2.70 -8.14
CA LEU A 59 16.95 -3.12 -7.78
C LEU A 59 16.93 -3.94 -6.48
N GLU A 60 17.84 -4.91 -6.34
CA GLU A 60 17.93 -5.77 -5.15
C GLU A 60 18.19 -4.97 -3.86
N LYS A 61 19.00 -3.91 -3.96
CA LYS A 61 19.26 -3.01 -2.83
C LYS A 61 18.00 -2.23 -2.46
N TYR A 62 17.26 -1.75 -3.46
CA TYR A 62 16.00 -1.06 -3.25
C TYR A 62 14.93 -1.96 -2.62
N GLU A 63 14.78 -3.19 -3.11
CA GLU A 63 13.87 -4.19 -2.53
C GLU A 63 14.24 -4.54 -1.09
N THR A 64 15.54 -4.67 -0.80
CA THR A 64 16.04 -4.88 0.57
C THR A 64 15.72 -3.68 1.47
N ALA A 65 15.92 -2.46 0.99
CA ALA A 65 15.58 -1.25 1.73
C ALA A 65 14.08 -1.17 2.02
N LEU A 66 13.22 -1.48 1.05
CA LEU A 66 11.77 -1.57 1.26
C LEU A 66 11.41 -2.63 2.28
N ALA A 67 11.99 -3.83 2.17
CA ALA A 67 11.74 -4.92 3.11
C ALA A 67 12.15 -4.58 4.55
N ASN A 68 13.20 -3.78 4.72
CA ASN A 68 13.66 -3.33 6.04
C ASN A 68 12.64 -2.40 6.74
N THR A 69 11.79 -1.69 5.99
CA THR A 69 10.71 -0.87 6.59
C THR A 69 9.58 -1.70 7.20
N ARG A 70 9.55 -3.02 6.99
CA ARG A 70 8.41 -3.90 7.32
C ARG A 70 7.91 -3.75 8.75
N ASN A 71 8.81 -3.60 9.72
CA ASN A 71 8.45 -3.53 11.13
C ASN A 71 7.91 -2.16 11.55
N ASP A 72 8.08 -1.14 10.70
CA ASP A 72 7.63 0.23 10.95
C ASP A 72 6.18 0.45 10.47
N TRP A 73 5.66 -0.47 9.64
CA TRP A 73 4.28 -0.47 9.20
C TRP A 73 3.34 -0.91 10.31
N GLN A 74 2.35 -0.08 10.60
CA GLN A 74 1.33 -0.32 11.61
C GLN A 74 -0.01 -0.55 10.94
N LYS A 75 -0.72 -1.61 11.35
CA LYS A 75 -2.07 -1.85 10.89
C LYS A 75 -3.03 -0.81 11.49
N VAL A 76 -3.86 -0.22 10.66
CA VAL A 76 -4.88 0.76 11.03
C VAL A 76 -6.23 0.23 10.60
N GLY A 77 -7.16 0.10 11.55
CA GLY A 77 -8.49 -0.47 11.33
C GLY A 77 -8.71 -1.80 12.02
#